data_AF-A0A3E0KPR9-F1
#
_entry.id   AF-A0A3E0KPR9-F1
#
_cell.length_a   1.000
_cell.length_b   1.000
_cell.length_c   1.000
_cell.angle_alpha   90.00
_cell.angle_beta   90.00
_cell.angle_gamma   90.00
#
_symmetry.space_group_name_H-M   'P 1'
#
loop_
_entity.id
_entity.type
_entity.pdbx_description
1 polymer ?
#
loop_
_entity_poly.entity_id
_entity_poly.type
_entity_poly.pdbx_seq_one_letter_code
_entity_poly.pdbx_strand_id
1 'polypeptide(L)'
;MRKAASVVLLVALLAGALSAAPAFAAVEAPALITSAGQSPGALMVRVLADQAGVANTYDTLATADALAGAKSLIVVIGASQKGLGAAGIDVNQEYTRVESLLAQAKAQGIPVIAMHVEGAPRRGATSDDLSRLVMRYAQYVIVRADGNEDGFFTQLAQQYGATLRLIDKTADAAAALRDLYGN
;
A
#
# COMPACT_ATOMS: atom_id res chain seq x y z
N MET A 1 -46.49 -57.94 -15.50
CA MET A 1 -45.47 -57.90 -14.42
C MET A 1 -44.10 -57.80 -15.05
N ARG A 2 -43.31 -56.75 -14.71
CA ARG A 2 -41.83 -56.66 -14.77
C ARG A 2 -41.20 -56.72 -16.18
N LYS A 3 -40.30 -55.86 -16.66
CA LYS A 3 -39.48 -54.73 -16.18
C LYS A 3 -38.87 -54.10 -17.45
N ALA A 4 -38.78 -52.78 -17.57
CA ALA A 4 -37.81 -52.11 -18.45
C ALA A 4 -37.62 -50.68 -17.88
N ALA A 5 -36.71 -50.54 -16.92
CA ALA A 5 -35.35 -50.03 -17.16
C ALA A 5 -35.36 -48.51 -17.33
N SER A 6 -35.54 -47.82 -16.21
CA SER A 6 -35.34 -46.38 -16.09
C SER A 6 -33.88 -46.06 -16.31
N VAL A 7 -33.57 -45.39 -17.42
CA VAL A 7 -32.25 -44.82 -17.71
C VAL A 7 -32.08 -43.59 -16.82
N VAL A 8 -31.28 -43.72 -15.76
CA VAL A 8 -30.84 -42.58 -14.95
C VAL A 8 -29.66 -41.95 -15.67
N LEU A 9 -29.91 -40.83 -16.35
CA LEU A 9 -28.88 -40.00 -16.95
C LEU A 9 -28.22 -39.17 -15.83
N LEU A 10 -27.11 -39.66 -15.30
CA LEU A 10 -26.27 -38.95 -14.34
C LEU A 10 -25.40 -37.93 -15.11
N VAL A 11 -25.89 -36.72 -15.28
CA VAL A 11 -25.07 -35.59 -15.76
C VAL A 11 -24.20 -35.13 -14.59
N ALA A 12 -22.94 -35.56 -14.57
CA ALA A 12 -21.95 -35.05 -13.63
C ALA A 12 -21.64 -33.58 -13.97
N LEU A 13 -22.12 -32.66 -13.14
CA LEU A 13 -21.66 -31.26 -13.15
C LEU A 13 -20.19 -31.21 -12.69
N LEU A 14 -19.26 -31.17 -13.64
CA LEU A 14 -17.93 -30.62 -13.39
C LEU A 14 -18.04 -29.09 -13.42
N ALA A 15 -18.50 -28.50 -12.30
CA ALA A 15 -18.24 -27.10 -12.03
C ALA A 15 -16.79 -26.96 -11.57
N GLY A 16 -15.86 -26.88 -12.53
CA GLY A 16 -14.51 -26.44 -12.26
C GLY A 16 -14.58 -25.02 -11.72
N ALA A 17 -14.36 -24.85 -10.41
CA ALA A 17 -14.12 -23.54 -9.83
C ALA A 17 -12.82 -23.02 -10.43
N LEU A 18 -12.95 -22.23 -11.51
CA LEU A 18 -11.85 -21.42 -12.00
C LEU A 18 -11.59 -20.40 -10.89
N SER A 19 -10.58 -20.65 -10.06
CA SER A 19 -10.08 -19.64 -9.12
C SER A 19 -9.61 -18.45 -9.95
N ALA A 20 -10.47 -17.45 -10.09
CA ALA A 20 -10.05 -16.13 -10.51
C ALA A 20 -8.96 -15.72 -9.51
N ALA A 21 -7.74 -15.49 -10.00
CA ALA A 21 -6.74 -14.78 -9.21
C ALA A 21 -7.42 -13.51 -8.68
N PRO A 22 -7.24 -13.15 -7.40
CA PRO A 22 -7.89 -11.97 -6.85
C PRO A 22 -7.53 -10.79 -7.74
N ALA A 23 -8.53 -10.28 -8.49
CA ALA A 23 -8.38 -9.04 -9.19
C ALA A 23 -8.07 -8.00 -8.11
N PHE A 24 -6.97 -7.25 -8.26
CA PHE A 24 -6.72 -6.10 -7.41
C PHE A 24 -8.01 -5.27 -7.41
N ALA A 25 -8.63 -5.07 -6.24
CA ALA A 25 -9.73 -4.14 -6.14
C ALA A 25 -9.14 -2.78 -6.47
N ALA A 26 -9.45 -2.27 -7.67
CA ALA A 26 -8.84 -1.07 -8.23
C ALA A 26 -8.94 0.05 -7.20
N VAL A 27 -7.79 0.57 -6.77
CA VAL A 27 -7.75 1.72 -5.88
C VAL A 27 -8.18 2.93 -6.70
N GLU A 28 -9.09 3.73 -6.18
CA GLU A 28 -9.57 4.92 -6.87
C GLU A 28 -8.65 6.13 -6.59
N ALA A 29 -8.52 7.00 -7.60
CA ALA A 29 -7.89 8.31 -7.50
C ALA A 29 -8.96 9.42 -7.28
N PRO A 30 -8.64 10.59 -6.72
CA PRO A 30 -7.30 11.07 -6.39
C PRO A 30 -6.70 10.47 -5.12
N ALA A 31 -5.40 10.21 -5.16
CA ALA A 31 -4.64 9.76 -3.99
C ALA A 31 -4.11 10.96 -3.19
N LEU A 32 -4.21 10.92 -1.86
CA LEU A 32 -3.38 11.75 -1.00
C LEU A 32 -2.04 11.06 -0.80
N ILE A 33 -0.92 11.71 -1.14
CA ILE A 33 0.43 11.20 -0.95
C ILE A 33 1.08 11.96 0.21
N THR A 34 1.56 11.23 1.22
CA THR A 34 2.27 11.81 2.36
C THR A 34 3.52 11.03 2.73
N SER A 35 4.40 11.65 3.49
CA SER A 35 5.58 11.01 4.07
C SER A 35 5.26 10.43 5.44
N ALA A 36 5.89 9.31 5.78
CA ALA A 36 6.08 8.84 7.14
C ALA A 36 7.59 8.73 7.38
N GLY A 37 8.15 9.76 8.01
CA GLY A 37 9.58 9.88 8.32
C GLY A 37 10.33 10.98 7.57
N GLN A 38 9.64 11.79 6.76
CA GLN A 38 10.17 12.99 6.07
C GLN A 38 11.39 12.72 5.17
N SER A 39 11.45 11.55 4.55
CA SER A 39 12.48 11.22 3.56
C SER A 39 12.12 11.69 2.15
N PRO A 40 13.10 11.82 1.23
CA PRO A 40 12.86 12.21 -0.17
C PRO A 40 11.95 11.24 -0.94
N GLY A 41 11.79 10.00 -0.46
CA GLY A 41 10.97 8.97 -1.12
C GLY A 41 9.54 9.41 -1.39
N ALA A 42 8.95 10.25 -0.53
CA ALA A 42 7.58 10.73 -0.74
C ALA A 42 7.44 11.58 -2.02
N LEU A 43 8.43 12.44 -2.29
CA LEU A 43 8.49 13.21 -3.53
C LEU A 43 8.75 12.31 -4.74
N MET A 44 9.61 11.29 -4.60
CA MET A 44 9.85 10.31 -5.67
C MET A 44 8.57 9.59 -6.05
N VAL A 45 7.80 9.13 -5.06
CA VAL A 45 6.50 8.47 -5.28
C VAL A 45 5.51 9.43 -5.94
N ARG A 46 5.43 10.70 -5.52
CA ARG A 46 4.57 11.69 -6.19
C ARG A 46 4.91 11.82 -7.67
N VAL A 47 6.20 11.90 -8.03
CA VAL A 47 6.61 12.00 -9.44
C VAL A 47 6.25 10.72 -10.20
N LEU A 48 6.44 9.55 -9.59
CA LEU A 48 6.11 8.26 -10.20
C LEU A 48 4.60 8.03 -10.32
N ALA A 49 3.80 8.58 -9.41
CA ALA A 49 2.35 8.60 -9.48
C ALA A 49 1.85 9.48 -10.64
N ASP A 50 2.45 10.66 -10.83
CA ASP A 50 2.17 11.52 -11.99
C ASP A 50 2.49 10.80 -13.30
N GLN A 51 3.65 10.12 -13.38
CA GLN A 51 4.03 9.31 -14.54
C GLN A 51 3.09 8.12 -14.76
N ALA A 52 2.49 7.59 -13.70
CA ALA A 52 1.50 6.53 -13.74
C ALA A 52 0.07 7.02 -14.07
N GLY A 53 -0.13 8.32 -14.30
CA GLY A 53 -1.45 8.90 -14.56
C GLY A 53 -2.37 8.90 -13.33
N VAL A 54 -1.82 8.72 -12.12
CA VAL A 54 -2.61 8.73 -10.88
C VAL A 54 -2.81 10.17 -10.43
N ALA A 55 -4.04 10.67 -10.53
CA ALA A 55 -4.39 11.98 -9.97
C ALA A 55 -4.06 11.97 -8.46
N ASN A 56 -3.34 12.99 -7.99
CA ASN A 56 -2.89 13.03 -6.60
C ASN A 56 -2.78 14.45 -6.04
N THR A 57 -2.87 14.53 -4.72
CA THR A 57 -2.40 15.65 -3.92
C THR A 57 -1.19 15.20 -3.10
N TYR A 58 -0.25 16.11 -2.86
CA TYR A 58 0.98 15.79 -2.14
C TYR A 58 1.20 16.78 -1.01
N ASP A 59 1.28 16.25 0.21
CA ASP A 59 1.59 16.99 1.42
C ASP A 59 2.43 16.12 2.35
N THR A 60 3.67 16.54 2.60
CA THR A 60 4.61 15.82 3.46
C THR A 60 4.16 15.77 4.92
N LEU A 61 3.34 16.72 5.34
CA LEU A 61 2.83 16.86 6.71
C LEU A 61 1.31 16.73 6.78
N ALA A 62 0.72 16.03 5.82
CA ALA A 62 -0.71 15.79 5.74
C ALA A 62 -1.31 15.42 7.11
N THR A 63 -2.39 16.10 7.46
CA THR A 63 -3.25 15.82 8.61
C THR A 63 -4.60 15.30 8.13
N ALA A 64 -5.49 14.96 9.06
CA ALA A 64 -6.81 14.41 8.75
C ALA A 64 -7.62 15.26 7.76
N ASP A 65 -7.51 16.59 7.83
CA ASP A 65 -8.23 17.51 6.94
C ASP A 65 -7.83 17.34 5.47
N ALA A 66 -6.58 16.92 5.21
CA ALA A 66 -6.08 16.67 3.85
C ALA A 66 -6.73 15.43 3.19
N LEU A 67 -7.41 14.57 3.96
CA LEU A 67 -8.16 13.43 3.42
C LEU A 67 -9.43 13.87 2.68
N ALA A 68 -9.89 15.12 2.86
CA ALA A 68 -11.08 15.62 2.19
C ALA A 68 -10.96 15.50 0.67
N GLY A 69 -11.83 14.69 0.06
CA GLY A 69 -11.84 14.44 -1.38
C GLY A 69 -10.85 13.37 -1.86
N ALA A 70 -9.99 12.83 -0.98
CA ALA A 70 -9.12 11.71 -1.31
C ALA A 70 -9.91 10.41 -1.41
N LYS A 71 -9.58 9.60 -2.41
CA LYS A 71 -10.12 8.25 -2.63
C LYS A 71 -9.20 7.15 -2.14
N SER A 72 -7.93 7.50 -1.92
CA SER A 72 -6.91 6.62 -1.36
C SER A 72 -5.84 7.43 -0.64
N LEU A 73 -5.08 6.77 0.23
CA LEU A 73 -3.96 7.36 0.97
C LEU A 73 -2.68 6.57 0.67
N ILE A 74 -1.71 7.19 0.01
CA ILE A 74 -0.36 6.65 -0.18
C ILE A 74 0.55 7.20 0.93
N VAL A 75 1.06 6.31 1.77
CA VAL A 75 2.00 6.66 2.85
C VAL A 75 3.38 6.11 2.51
N VAL A 76 4.34 7.01 2.33
CA VAL A 76 5.70 6.65 1.92
C VAL A 76 6.62 6.61 3.13
N ILE A 77 7.09 5.41 3.45
CA ILE A 77 7.83 5.11 4.67
C ILE A 77 9.32 5.26 4.44
N GLY A 78 9.94 6.11 5.26
CA GLY A 78 11.38 6.23 5.36
C GLY A 78 11.77 7.38 6.27
N ALA A 79 12.52 7.10 7.32
CA ALA A 79 12.99 8.11 8.26
C ALA A 79 14.23 8.84 7.75
N SER A 80 14.23 10.17 7.90
CA SER A 80 15.35 11.06 7.61
C SER A 80 15.48 12.08 8.73
N GLN A 81 16.53 11.97 9.56
CA GLN A 81 16.77 12.93 10.65
C GLN A 81 16.92 14.36 10.14
N LYS A 82 17.58 14.54 8.98
CA LYS A 82 17.66 15.85 8.32
C LYS A 82 16.29 16.34 7.84
N GLY A 83 15.47 15.44 7.32
CA GLY A 83 14.12 15.76 6.84
C GLY A 83 13.19 16.17 7.98
N LEU A 84 13.17 15.40 9.07
CA LEU A 84 12.45 15.72 10.29
C LEU A 84 12.86 17.09 10.86
N GLY A 85 14.18 17.34 10.97
CA GLY A 85 14.70 18.62 11.41
C GLY A 85 14.27 19.79 10.51
N ALA A 86 14.24 19.60 9.19
CA ALA A 86 13.79 20.62 8.25
C ALA A 86 12.26 20.87 8.30
N ALA A 87 11.49 19.82 8.61
CA ALA A 87 10.06 19.90 8.84
C ALA A 87 9.69 20.50 10.21
N GLY A 88 10.68 20.70 11.09
CA GLY A 88 10.46 21.26 12.43
C GLY A 88 9.75 20.30 13.38
N ILE A 89 9.83 18.99 13.13
CA ILE A 89 9.18 17.95 13.94
C ILE A 89 10.17 16.87 14.38
N ASP A 90 9.94 16.27 15.54
CA ASP A 90 10.68 15.10 16.00
C ASP A 90 10.02 13.77 15.60
N VAL A 91 10.67 12.66 15.94
CA VAL A 91 10.20 11.30 15.63
C VAL A 91 8.86 10.98 16.30
N ASN A 92 8.63 11.43 17.54
CA ASN A 92 7.40 11.14 18.26
C ASN A 92 6.22 11.94 17.71
N GLN A 93 6.46 13.20 17.36
CA GLN A 93 5.50 14.05 16.67
C GLN A 93 5.14 13.47 15.31
N GLU A 94 6.14 12.98 14.55
CA GLU A 94 5.90 12.33 13.26
C GLU A 94 5.08 11.04 13.43
N TYR A 95 5.44 10.19 14.39
CA TYR A 95 4.70 8.97 14.67
C TYR A 95 3.23 9.27 15.02
N THR A 96 3.00 10.24 15.91
CA THR A 96 1.65 10.66 16.33
C THR A 96 0.84 11.22 15.16
N ARG A 97 1.46 12.04 14.30
CA ARG A 97 0.82 12.62 13.11
C ARG A 97 0.39 11.52 12.14
N VAL A 98 1.30 10.60 11.83
CA VAL A 98 1.05 9.48 10.92
C VAL A 98 -0.04 8.57 11.48
N GLU A 99 0.01 8.22 12.77
CA GLU A 99 -1.01 7.37 13.41
C GLU A 99 -2.39 8.02 13.37
N SER A 100 -2.48 9.31 13.68
CA SER A 100 -3.73 10.07 13.61
C SER A 100 -4.32 10.08 12.20
N LEU A 101 -3.49 10.35 11.18
CA LEU A 101 -3.91 10.34 9.79
C LEU A 101 -4.42 8.96 9.35
N LEU A 102 -3.70 7.89 9.68
CA LEU A 102 -4.07 6.51 9.37
C LEU A 102 -5.37 6.08 10.05
N ALA A 103 -5.56 6.47 11.32
CA ALA A 103 -6.78 6.19 12.05
C ALA A 103 -7.99 6.88 11.40
N GLN A 104 -7.84 8.11 10.93
CA GLN A 104 -8.89 8.85 10.23
C GLN A 104 -9.18 8.27 8.84
N ALA A 105 -8.15 7.91 8.07
CA ALA A 105 -8.33 7.23 6.78
C ALA A 105 -9.12 5.93 6.95
N LYS A 106 -8.77 5.11 7.95
CA LYS A 106 -9.51 3.89 8.30
C LYS A 106 -10.97 4.18 8.70
N ALA A 107 -11.21 5.20 9.52
CA ALA A 107 -12.56 5.57 9.95
C ALA A 107 -13.45 6.01 8.76
N GLN A 108 -12.84 6.62 7.73
CA GLN A 108 -13.53 7.06 6.51
C GLN A 108 -13.60 5.96 5.43
N GLY A 109 -13.01 4.78 5.67
CA GLY A 109 -12.95 3.71 4.67
C GLY A 109 -12.02 4.01 3.49
N ILE A 110 -11.10 4.97 3.64
CA ILE A 110 -10.12 5.31 2.62
C ILE A 110 -9.00 4.24 2.62
N PRO A 111 -8.77 3.53 1.51
CA PRO A 111 -7.73 2.51 1.43
C PRO A 111 -6.33 3.12 1.55
N VAL A 112 -5.48 2.44 2.31
CA VAL A 112 -4.09 2.84 2.58
C VAL A 112 -3.12 1.97 1.76
N ILE A 113 -2.21 2.65 1.07
CA ILE A 113 -1.13 2.07 0.27
C ILE A 113 0.19 2.45 0.94
N ALA A 114 0.84 1.47 1.56
CA ALA A 114 2.17 1.65 2.13
C ALA A 114 3.23 1.53 1.04
N MET A 115 4.19 2.46 1.00
CA MET A 115 5.28 2.38 0.03
C MET A 115 6.64 2.56 0.70
N HIS A 116 7.60 1.70 0.40
CA HIS A 116 9.00 1.84 0.79
C HIS A 116 9.90 1.72 -0.44
N VAL A 117 10.13 2.83 -1.12
CA VAL A 117 10.81 2.86 -2.43
C VAL A 117 12.30 3.19 -2.36
N GLU A 118 12.80 3.59 -1.20
CA GLU A 118 14.21 3.91 -0.98
C GLU A 118 15.07 2.69 -0.59
N GLY A 119 14.43 1.54 -0.34
CA GLY A 119 15.06 0.22 -0.14
C GLY A 119 15.97 0.12 1.08
N ALA A 120 16.91 -0.84 1.04
CA ALA A 120 17.79 -1.17 2.16
C ALA A 120 18.47 0.06 2.81
N PRO A 121 18.98 1.06 2.06
CA PRO A 121 19.60 2.25 2.63
C PRO A 121 18.68 3.10 3.53
N ARG A 122 17.35 2.90 3.43
CA ARG A 122 16.34 3.61 4.23
C ARG A 122 15.68 2.73 5.28
N ARG A 123 16.10 1.48 5.45
CA ARG A 123 15.78 0.65 6.62
C ARG A 123 16.53 1.15 7.87
N GLY A 124 16.06 0.73 9.05
CA GLY A 124 16.64 1.10 10.33
C GLY A 124 15.56 1.34 11.38
N ALA A 125 15.93 1.42 12.66
CA ALA A 125 14.99 1.40 13.79
C ALA A 125 13.77 2.32 13.60
N THR A 126 13.98 3.60 13.31
CA THR A 126 12.90 4.58 13.12
C THR A 126 12.02 4.29 11.91
N SER A 127 12.62 3.92 10.76
CA SER A 127 11.84 3.55 9.56
C SER A 127 11.04 2.28 9.81
N ASP A 128 11.60 1.32 10.54
CA ASP A 128 10.97 0.04 10.84
C ASP A 128 9.82 0.22 11.86
N ASP A 129 9.95 1.16 12.81
CA ASP A 129 8.87 1.55 13.73
C ASP A 129 7.71 2.20 12.97
N LEU A 130 8.00 3.13 12.06
CA LEU A 130 6.99 3.73 11.18
C LEU A 130 6.37 2.68 10.25
N SER A 131 7.15 1.73 9.76
CA SER A 131 6.65 0.61 8.96
C SER A 131 5.66 -0.24 9.76
N ARG A 132 6.00 -0.60 11.00
CA ARG A 132 5.09 -1.33 11.91
C ARG A 132 3.80 -0.56 12.18
N LEU A 133 3.86 0.76 12.28
CA LEU A 133 2.68 1.61 12.43
C LEU A 133 1.81 1.56 11.16
N VAL A 134 2.38 1.94 10.01
CA VAL A 134 1.66 2.08 8.74
C VAL A 134 1.05 0.76 8.28
N MET A 135 1.79 -0.35 8.43
CA MET A 135 1.37 -1.68 7.95
C MET A 135 0.11 -2.21 8.66
N ARG A 136 -0.20 -1.75 9.89
CA ARG A 136 -1.46 -2.10 10.60
C ARG A 136 -2.72 -1.61 9.88
N TYR A 137 -2.56 -0.61 9.01
CA TYR A 137 -3.65 0.08 8.33
C TYR A 137 -3.62 -0.14 6.83
N ALA A 138 -2.54 -0.67 6.27
CA ALA A 138 -2.35 -0.82 4.83
C ALA A 138 -3.15 -1.99 4.25
N GLN A 139 -3.76 -1.77 3.08
CA GLN A 139 -4.35 -2.83 2.26
C GLN A 139 -3.39 -3.27 1.15
N TYR A 140 -2.58 -2.33 0.65
CA TYR A 140 -1.60 -2.56 -0.41
C TYR A 140 -0.23 -2.07 0.02
N VAL A 141 0.80 -2.80 -0.39
CA VAL A 141 2.18 -2.54 0.04
C VAL A 141 3.10 -2.66 -1.17
N ILE A 142 3.85 -1.62 -1.50
CA ILE A 142 4.84 -1.62 -2.58
C ILE A 142 6.21 -1.34 -1.99
N VAL A 143 7.12 -2.31 -2.07
CA VAL A 143 8.43 -2.24 -1.41
C VAL A 143 9.53 -2.56 -2.41
N ARG A 144 10.61 -1.77 -2.41
CA ARG A 144 11.81 -2.12 -3.17
C ARG A 144 12.45 -3.37 -2.55
N ALA A 145 12.76 -4.37 -3.37
CA ALA A 145 13.07 -5.73 -2.92
C ALA A 145 14.26 -5.79 -1.95
N ASP A 146 15.30 -4.98 -2.19
CA ASP A 146 16.46 -4.84 -1.30
C ASP A 146 16.06 -4.35 0.11
N GLY A 147 15.00 -3.56 0.23
CA GLY A 147 14.42 -3.13 1.52
C GLY A 147 13.69 -4.24 2.29
N ASN A 148 13.60 -5.45 1.75
CA ASN A 148 12.88 -6.58 2.34
C ASN A 148 13.69 -7.89 2.31
N GLU A 149 15.02 -7.83 2.24
CA GLU A 149 15.90 -9.01 2.21
C GLU A 149 15.71 -9.93 3.44
N ASP A 150 15.39 -9.33 4.60
CA ASP A 150 15.08 -10.02 5.85
C ASP A 150 13.63 -10.55 5.94
N GLY A 151 12.82 -10.30 4.90
CA GLY A 151 11.41 -10.65 4.87
C GLY A 151 10.54 -9.81 5.81
N PHE A 152 11.04 -8.69 6.34
CA PHE A 152 10.33 -7.85 7.30
C PHE A 152 8.95 -7.38 6.82
N PHE A 153 8.87 -6.79 5.62
CA PHE A 153 7.59 -6.37 5.03
C PHE A 153 6.74 -7.56 4.60
N THR A 154 7.35 -8.69 4.21
CA THR A 154 6.61 -9.93 3.93
C THR A 154 5.86 -10.41 5.17
N GLN A 155 6.53 -10.47 6.31
CA GLN A 155 5.93 -10.89 7.58
C GLN A 155 4.82 -9.94 8.03
N LEU A 156 5.06 -8.63 7.94
CA LEU A 156 4.05 -7.62 8.27
C LEU A 156 2.83 -7.69 7.34
N ALA A 157 3.03 -7.88 6.03
CA ALA A 157 1.94 -8.01 5.07
C ALA A 157 1.09 -9.25 5.36
N GLN A 158 1.71 -10.39 5.66
CA GLN A 158 1.01 -11.60 6.07
C GLN A 158 0.23 -11.41 7.37
N GLN A 159 0.85 -10.77 8.37
CA GLN A 159 0.24 -10.51 9.67
C GLN A 159 -1.05 -9.68 9.55
N TYR A 160 -1.06 -8.66 8.67
CA TYR A 160 -2.18 -7.73 8.53
C TYR A 160 -3.06 -8.02 7.30
N GLY A 161 -2.78 -9.08 6.55
CA GLY A 161 -3.54 -9.44 5.35
C GLY A 161 -3.41 -8.45 4.19
N ALA A 162 -2.30 -7.71 4.13
CA ALA A 162 -2.04 -6.72 3.09
C ALA A 162 -1.45 -7.38 1.84
N THR A 163 -1.80 -6.87 0.65
CA THR A 163 -1.25 -7.35 -0.61
C THR A 163 0.11 -6.70 -0.86
N LEU A 164 1.18 -7.49 -0.77
CA LEU A 164 2.55 -7.04 -1.00
C LEU A 164 2.97 -7.23 -2.47
N ARG A 165 3.56 -6.18 -3.04
CA ARG A 165 4.26 -6.19 -4.32
C ARG A 165 5.71 -5.72 -4.09
N LEU A 166 6.64 -6.58 -4.49
CA LEU A 166 8.06 -6.22 -4.54
C LEU A 166 8.41 -5.64 -5.89
N ILE A 167 9.27 -4.63 -5.90
CA ILE A 167 9.81 -3.99 -7.11
C ILE A 167 11.33 -3.98 -7.03
N ASP A 168 12.02 -4.09 -8.17
CA ASP A 168 13.49 -4.16 -8.17
C ASP A 168 14.12 -2.78 -8.02
N LYS A 169 13.56 -1.78 -8.71
CA LYS A 169 14.05 -0.39 -8.71
C LYS A 169 12.94 0.57 -8.32
N THR A 170 13.33 1.72 -7.76
CA THR A 170 12.40 2.81 -7.42
C THR A 170 11.54 3.23 -8.62
N ALA A 171 12.11 3.29 -9.83
CA ALA A 171 11.39 3.64 -11.05
C ALA A 171 10.25 2.67 -11.41
N ASP A 172 10.35 1.40 -10.99
CA ASP A 172 9.34 0.39 -11.28
C ASP A 172 8.05 0.64 -10.46
N ALA A 173 8.09 1.51 -9.46
CA ALA A 173 6.89 1.89 -8.71
C ALA A 173 5.84 2.58 -9.60
N ALA A 174 6.23 3.25 -10.68
CA ALA A 174 5.27 3.83 -11.63
C ALA A 174 4.45 2.74 -12.34
N ALA A 175 5.08 1.62 -12.72
CA ALA A 175 4.36 0.47 -13.28
C ALA A 175 3.46 -0.18 -12.21
N ALA A 176 3.97 -0.34 -10.98
CA ALA A 176 3.18 -0.89 -9.89
C ALA A 176 1.94 -0.05 -9.54
N LEU A 177 2.06 1.28 -9.60
CA LEU A 177 0.94 2.20 -9.40
C LEU A 177 -0.06 2.14 -10.58
N ARG A 178 0.40 2.06 -11.84
CA ARG A 178 -0.51 1.88 -12.99
C ARG A 178 -1.39 0.64 -12.84
N ASP A 179 -0.79 -0.49 -12.51
CA ASP A 179 -1.54 -1.73 -12.29
C ASP A 179 -2.54 -1.61 -11.12
N LEU A 180 -2.14 -0.93 -10.04
CA LEU A 180 -2.97 -0.78 -8.84
C LEU A 180 -4.20 0.12 -9.08
N TYR A 181 -4.05 1.16 -9.91
CA TYR A 181 -5.10 2.12 -10.24
C TYR A 181 -5.83 1.80 -11.55
N GLY A 182 -5.37 0.82 -12.33
CA GLY A 182 -5.98 0.42 -13.60
C GLY A 182 -5.77 1.41 -14.75
N ASN A 183 -4.63 2.11 -14.77
CA ASN A 183 -4.27 3.14 -15.76
C ASN A 183 -3.42 2.62 -16.92
#